data_AF-A0A7G8IS73-F1
#
_entry.id   AF-A0A7G8IS73-F1
#
_cell.length_a   1.000
_cell.length_b   1.000
_cell.length_c   1.000
_cell.angle_alpha   90.00
_cell.angle_beta   90.00
_cell.angle_gamma   90.00
#
_symmetry.space_group_name_H-M   'P 1'
#
loop_
_entity.id
_entity.type
_entity.pdbx_description
1 polymer ?
#
loop_
_entity_poly.entity_id
_entity_poly.type
_entity_poly.pdbx_seq_one_letter_code
_entity_poly.pdbx_strand_id
1 'polypeptide(L)'
;MLAGEEPGWLPGPWRLMLLGDGSPTRHLRLLTGHSVQVRLVAMAADNTSDATIGGARPMEVQELNPPLLRRQVWLDCGGTTLAWAESWWNQAEAEQNLRNKEQPIWLSLTQGRSELFREVDGLALVNDPWLEEGFGERGPFWSRHYRFFRQGRELTVIREVFSPALERWLGEAPRRPLHAAS
;
A
#
# COMPACT_ATOMS: atom_id res chain seq x y z
N MET A 1 -6.13 17.73 1.18
CA MET A 1 -6.30 18.37 -0.15
C MET A 1 -4.93 18.54 -0.81
N LEU A 2 -4.54 17.60 -1.69
CA LEU A 2 -3.48 17.81 -2.68
C LEU A 2 -4.07 18.69 -3.79
N ALA A 3 -4.31 19.96 -3.49
CA ALA A 3 -4.74 20.95 -4.47
C ALA A 3 -3.52 21.76 -4.88
N GLY A 4 -3.02 21.56 -6.11
CA GLY A 4 -2.25 22.61 -6.79
C GLY A 4 -1.03 22.21 -7.62
N GLU A 5 -0.46 21.02 -7.44
CA GLU A 5 0.64 20.57 -8.31
C GLU A 5 0.19 19.38 -9.13
N GLU A 6 -0.15 19.63 -10.40
CA GLU A 6 -0.27 18.56 -11.40
C GLU A 6 0.97 17.66 -11.29
N PRO A 7 0.83 16.35 -11.05
CA PRO A 7 1.95 15.42 -11.08
C PRO A 7 2.37 15.18 -12.53
N GLY A 8 2.67 16.26 -13.28
CA GLY A 8 3.08 16.24 -14.68
C GLY A 8 4.42 15.54 -14.90
N TRP A 9 5.13 15.23 -13.82
CA TRP A 9 6.37 14.45 -13.84
C TRP A 9 6.12 12.93 -13.76
N LEU A 10 4.97 12.45 -13.24
CA LEU A 10 4.62 11.03 -13.26
C LEU A 10 3.97 10.64 -14.58
N PRO A 11 4.47 9.60 -15.28
CA PRO A 11 3.79 9.05 -16.45
C PRO A 11 2.35 8.66 -16.12
N GLY A 12 1.44 8.80 -17.10
CA GLY A 12 0.02 8.49 -16.92
C GLY A 12 -0.29 7.15 -16.24
N PRO A 13 0.34 6.03 -16.65
CA PRO A 13 0.14 4.73 -15.99
C PRO A 13 0.53 4.74 -14.50
N TRP A 14 1.63 5.41 -14.15
CA TRP A 14 2.06 5.56 -12.76
C TRP A 14 1.15 6.50 -11.95
N ARG A 15 0.61 7.56 -12.56
CA ARG A 15 -0.43 8.39 -11.91
C ARG A 15 -1.65 7.55 -11.54
N LEU A 16 -2.14 6.71 -12.47
CA LEU A 16 -3.27 5.81 -12.20
C LEU A 16 -2.94 4.76 -11.12
N MET A 17 -1.71 4.22 -11.14
CA MET A 17 -1.28 3.24 -10.15
C MET A 17 -1.15 3.84 -8.74
N LEU A 18 -0.59 5.05 -8.63
CA LEU A 18 -0.27 5.67 -7.35
C LEU A 18 -1.41 6.49 -6.77
N LEU A 19 -2.11 7.27 -7.60
CA LEU A 19 -3.16 8.20 -7.16
C LEU A 19 -4.57 7.64 -7.35
N GLY A 20 -4.71 6.55 -8.10
CA GLY A 20 -6.01 5.91 -8.34
C GLY A 20 -6.59 5.24 -7.09
N ASP A 21 -7.90 5.28 -6.98
CA ASP A 21 -8.73 4.61 -5.97
C ASP A 21 -8.94 3.10 -6.23
N GLY A 22 -8.40 2.60 -7.35
CA GLY A 22 -8.44 1.19 -7.70
C GLY A 22 -7.68 0.31 -6.69
N SER A 23 -8.16 -0.93 -6.51
CA SER A 23 -7.43 -1.94 -5.73
C SER A 23 -6.14 -2.33 -6.45
N PRO A 24 -4.97 -2.31 -5.79
CA PRO A 24 -3.72 -2.73 -6.43
C PRO A 24 -3.79 -4.18 -6.87
N THR A 25 -4.43 -5.06 -6.10
CA THR A 25 -4.59 -6.46 -6.51
C THR A 25 -5.38 -6.60 -7.82
N ARG A 26 -6.35 -5.70 -8.07
CA ARG A 26 -7.05 -5.64 -9.36
C ARG A 26 -6.14 -5.12 -10.46
N HIS A 27 -5.37 -4.06 -10.20
CA HIS A 27 -4.41 -3.51 -11.16
C HIS A 27 -3.34 -4.53 -11.55
N LEU A 28 -2.69 -5.17 -10.57
CA LEU A 28 -1.68 -6.20 -10.79
C LEU A 28 -2.22 -7.37 -11.63
N ARG A 29 -3.44 -7.83 -11.35
CA ARG A 29 -4.09 -8.88 -12.18
C ARG A 29 -4.33 -8.42 -13.62
N LEU A 30 -4.78 -7.17 -13.82
CA LEU A 30 -5.01 -6.62 -15.16
C LEU A 30 -3.70 -6.43 -15.95
N LEU A 31 -2.64 -5.98 -15.28
CA LEU A 31 -1.33 -5.76 -15.92
C LEU A 31 -0.65 -7.09 -16.26
N THR A 32 -0.64 -8.03 -15.32
CA THR A 32 0.14 -9.27 -15.45
C THR A 32 -0.64 -10.42 -16.10
N GLY A 33 -1.97 -10.38 -16.11
CA GLY A 33 -2.82 -11.50 -16.49
C GLY A 33 -2.84 -12.65 -15.46
N HIS A 34 -2.14 -12.54 -14.33
CA HIS A 34 -2.02 -13.59 -13.32
C HIS A 34 -2.84 -13.26 -12.07
N SER A 35 -3.30 -14.30 -11.36
CA SER A 35 -3.89 -14.13 -10.03
C SER A 35 -2.86 -13.60 -9.05
N VAL A 36 -3.27 -12.67 -8.18
CA VAL A 36 -2.44 -12.17 -7.09
C VAL A 36 -2.49 -13.14 -5.91
N GLN A 37 -1.34 -13.62 -5.49
CA GLN A 37 -1.17 -14.40 -4.27
C GLN A 37 -0.68 -13.46 -3.16
N VAL A 38 -1.32 -13.52 -1.99
CA VAL A 38 -0.92 -12.72 -0.83
C VAL A 38 -0.14 -13.62 0.10
N ARG A 39 1.11 -13.25 0.39
CA ARG A 39 1.98 -13.99 1.30
C ARG A 39 2.20 -13.18 2.56
N LEU A 40 1.72 -13.70 3.69
CA LEU A 40 1.80 -13.02 4.98
C LEU A 40 3.25 -12.97 5.47
N VAL A 41 3.70 -11.78 5.86
CA VAL A 41 5.00 -11.57 6.53
C VAL A 41 4.80 -11.57 8.03
N ALA A 42 3.89 -10.72 8.51
CA ALA A 42 3.59 -10.58 9.92
C ALA A 42 2.16 -10.09 10.13
N MET A 43 1.57 -10.46 11.26
CA MET A 43 0.31 -9.90 11.75
C MET A 43 0.32 -9.91 13.27
N ALA A 44 0.59 -8.76 13.88
CA ALA A 44 0.82 -8.63 15.31
C ALA A 44 0.32 -7.27 15.83
N ALA A 45 0.28 -7.11 17.15
CA ALA A 45 0.02 -5.82 17.76
C ALA A 45 1.06 -4.78 17.28
N ASP A 46 0.61 -3.59 16.90
CA ASP A 46 1.52 -2.51 16.51
C ASP A 46 2.12 -1.90 17.79
N ASN A 47 3.41 -2.11 17.99
CA ASN A 47 4.21 -1.43 19.00
C ASN A 47 4.98 -0.27 18.32
N THR A 48 5.01 0.89 18.97
CA THR A 48 5.69 2.08 18.43
C THR A 48 7.21 1.94 18.33
N SER A 49 7.78 0.86 18.86
CA SER A 49 9.21 0.57 18.92
C SER A 49 9.72 -0.36 17.80
N ASP A 50 8.85 -0.95 17.00
CA ASP A 50 9.29 -1.87 15.94
C ASP A 50 10.01 -1.12 14.81
N ALA A 51 11.04 -1.78 14.25
CA ALA A 51 11.74 -1.27 13.07
C ALA A 51 10.75 -1.04 11.91
N THR A 52 10.78 0.17 11.36
CA THR A 52 9.84 0.58 10.33
C THR A 52 10.36 0.21 8.95
N ILE A 53 9.97 -0.96 8.45
CA ILE A 53 10.17 -1.34 7.05
C ILE A 53 9.46 -0.31 6.18
N GLY A 54 10.15 0.18 5.16
CA GLY A 54 9.58 1.13 4.22
C GLY A 54 9.46 2.57 4.75
N GLY A 55 10.19 2.88 5.83
CA GLY A 55 10.25 4.22 6.42
C GLY A 55 9.20 4.48 7.50
N ALA A 56 9.24 5.68 8.07
CA ALA A 56 8.41 6.07 9.22
C ALA A 56 6.93 5.78 8.98
N ARG A 57 6.24 5.36 10.03
CA ARG A 57 4.80 5.08 10.00
C ARG A 57 4.01 6.32 9.50
N PRO A 58 3.00 6.16 8.62
CA PRO A 58 2.13 7.26 8.22
C PRO A 58 1.51 7.95 9.44
N MET A 59 1.39 9.28 9.40
CA MET A 59 0.91 10.06 10.55
C MET A 59 -0.56 9.77 10.87
N GLU A 60 -1.33 9.45 9.84
CA GLU A 60 -2.75 9.09 9.84
C GLU A 60 -3.02 7.85 10.71
N VAL A 61 -2.02 7.02 10.98
CA VAL A 61 -2.18 5.89 11.92
C VAL A 61 -2.56 6.36 13.33
N GLN A 62 -2.21 7.60 13.69
CA GLN A 62 -2.60 8.21 14.98
C GLN A 62 -4.11 8.47 15.08
N GLU A 63 -4.83 8.49 13.97
CA GLU A 63 -6.29 8.70 13.94
C GLU A 63 -7.07 7.41 14.24
N LEU A 64 -6.42 6.24 14.18
CA LEU A 64 -7.04 4.96 14.47
C LEU A 64 -7.15 4.73 15.98
N ASN A 65 -8.27 4.12 16.40
CA ASN A 65 -8.47 3.77 17.80
C ASN A 65 -7.59 2.56 18.20
N PRO A 66 -6.79 2.65 19.28
CA PRO A 66 -6.06 1.50 19.82
C PRO A 66 -7.01 0.48 20.51
N PRO A 67 -6.54 -0.76 20.80
CA PRO A 67 -5.23 -1.30 20.46
C PRO A 67 -5.10 -1.54 18.96
N LEU A 68 -3.90 -1.26 18.43
CA LEU A 68 -3.62 -1.37 17.00
C LEU A 68 -3.04 -2.74 16.65
N LEU A 69 -3.42 -3.23 15.47
CA LEU A 69 -2.87 -4.40 14.83
C LEU A 69 -2.24 -3.99 13.50
N ARG A 70 -1.01 -4.42 13.27
CA ARG A 70 -0.28 -4.25 12.00
C ARG A 70 -0.25 -5.57 11.26
N ARG A 71 -0.64 -5.54 9.98
CA ARG A 71 -0.52 -6.68 9.04
C ARG A 71 0.39 -6.29 7.89
N GLN A 72 1.37 -7.13 7.58
CA GLN A 72 2.37 -6.94 6.53
C GLN A 72 2.32 -8.13 5.57
N VAL A 73 2.29 -7.86 4.26
CA VAL A 73 2.13 -8.88 3.22
C VAL A 73 2.95 -8.56 1.97
N TRP A 74 3.36 -9.61 1.27
CA TRP A 74 3.83 -9.54 -0.11
C TRP A 74 2.69 -9.86 -1.08
N LEU A 75 2.72 -9.25 -2.27
CA LEU A 75 1.82 -9.53 -3.38
C LEU A 75 2.62 -10.13 -4.55
N ASP A 76 2.44 -11.42 -4.75
CA ASP A 76 3.13 -12.20 -5.78
C ASP A 76 2.18 -12.44 -6.97
N CYS A 77 2.65 -12.20 -8.20
CA CYS A 77 1.90 -12.39 -9.44
C CYS A 77 2.74 -13.17 -10.44
N GLY A 78 2.27 -14.36 -10.86
CA GLY A 78 2.99 -15.16 -11.85
C GLY A 78 4.42 -15.53 -11.44
N GLY A 79 4.68 -15.67 -10.13
CA GLY A 79 6.01 -15.97 -9.58
C GLY A 79 6.91 -14.76 -9.36
N THR A 80 6.43 -13.53 -9.56
CA THR A 80 7.18 -12.30 -9.28
C THR A 80 6.53 -11.50 -8.15
N THR A 81 7.33 -11.05 -7.19
CA THR A 81 6.88 -10.15 -6.12
C THR A 81 6.79 -8.73 -6.66
N LEU A 82 5.56 -8.18 -6.74
CA LEU A 82 5.31 -6.89 -7.39
C LEU A 82 4.94 -5.77 -6.43
N ALA A 83 4.51 -6.11 -5.23
CA ALA A 83 4.26 -5.13 -4.20
C ALA A 83 4.44 -5.72 -2.81
N TRP A 84 4.76 -4.85 -1.88
CA TRP A 84 4.63 -5.07 -0.45
C TRP A 84 3.55 -4.14 0.07
N ALA A 85 2.81 -4.59 1.06
CA ALA A 85 1.84 -3.73 1.71
C ALA A 85 1.83 -3.98 3.20
N GLU A 86 1.50 -2.94 3.94
CA GLU A 86 1.11 -3.07 5.32
C GLU A 86 -0.13 -2.24 5.62
N SER A 87 -0.81 -2.64 6.69
CA SER A 87 -2.05 -2.00 7.10
C SER A 87 -2.16 -1.98 8.61
N TRP A 88 -2.67 -0.87 9.11
CA TRP A 88 -2.94 -0.64 10.52
C TRP A 88 -4.44 -0.60 10.76
N TRP A 89 -4.87 -1.23 11.84
CA TRP A 89 -6.27 -1.42 12.19
C TRP A 89 -6.45 -1.30 13.68
N ASN A 90 -7.62 -0.85 14.12
CA ASN A 90 -8.09 -1.26 15.44
C ASN A 90 -8.21 -2.79 15.50
N GLN A 91 -7.80 -3.41 16.60
CA GLN A 91 -7.79 -4.87 16.72
C GLN A 91 -9.18 -5.51 16.49
N ALA A 92 -10.26 -4.93 17.01
CA ALA A 92 -11.60 -5.46 16.81
C ALA A 92 -12.05 -5.33 15.35
N GLU A 93 -11.68 -4.24 14.66
CA GLU A 93 -11.91 -4.09 13.22
C GLU A 93 -11.10 -5.11 12.41
N ALA A 94 -9.85 -5.39 12.80
CA ALA A 94 -9.05 -6.42 12.16
C ALA A 94 -9.68 -7.81 12.30
N GLU A 95 -10.16 -8.19 13.48
CA GLU A 95 -10.81 -9.49 13.71
C GLU A 95 -12.09 -9.66 12.87
N GLN A 96 -12.82 -8.57 12.64
CA GLN A 96 -14.02 -8.58 11.80
C GLN A 96 -13.70 -8.63 10.30
N ASN A 97 -12.72 -7.83 9.85
CA ASN A 97 -12.47 -7.60 8.43
C ASN A 97 -11.30 -8.42 7.85
N LEU A 98 -10.44 -9.05 8.67
CA LEU A 98 -9.25 -9.80 8.24
C LEU A 98 -9.29 -11.28 8.65
N ARG A 99 -10.50 -11.88 8.70
CA ARG A 99 -10.69 -13.29 9.07
C ARG A 99 -9.81 -14.25 8.27
N ASN A 100 -9.69 -14.01 6.96
CA ASN A 100 -8.69 -14.67 6.12
C ASN A 100 -7.48 -13.75 5.93
N LYS A 101 -6.39 -14.07 6.63
CA LYS A 101 -5.15 -13.27 6.66
C LYS A 101 -4.38 -13.28 5.34
N GLU A 102 -4.71 -14.18 4.42
CA GLU A 102 -4.10 -14.30 3.09
C GLU A 102 -5.02 -13.74 2.00
N GLN A 103 -6.14 -13.11 2.37
CA GLN A 103 -7.02 -12.48 1.41
C GLN A 103 -6.65 -10.99 1.19
N PRO A 104 -6.78 -10.47 -0.04
CA PRO A 104 -6.75 -9.04 -0.30
C PRO A 104 -7.79 -8.27 0.52
N ILE A 105 -7.38 -7.16 1.12
CA ILE A 105 -8.23 -6.33 2.00
C ILE A 105 -9.53 -5.91 1.29
N TRP A 106 -9.43 -5.50 0.01
CA TRP A 106 -10.60 -5.09 -0.77
C TRP A 106 -11.69 -6.16 -0.86
N LEU A 107 -11.31 -7.43 -1.04
CA LEU A 107 -12.28 -8.52 -1.13
C LEU A 107 -12.98 -8.74 0.21
N SER A 108 -12.26 -8.61 1.33
CA SER A 108 -12.86 -8.73 2.65
C SER A 108 -13.78 -7.55 2.98
N LEU A 109 -13.39 -6.34 2.61
CA LEU A 109 -14.16 -5.13 2.93
C LEU A 109 -15.42 -4.93 2.06
N THR A 110 -15.46 -5.49 0.85
CA THR A 110 -16.61 -5.39 -0.06
C THR A 110 -17.61 -6.54 0.06
N GLN A 111 -17.29 -7.57 0.87
CA GLN A 111 -18.26 -8.57 1.28
C GLN A 111 -19.40 -7.87 2.05
N GLY A 112 -20.58 -7.81 1.44
CA GLY A 112 -21.74 -7.08 1.97
C GLY A 112 -22.08 -5.76 1.28
N ARG A 113 -21.32 -5.36 0.24
CA ARG A 113 -21.56 -4.13 -0.57
C ARG A 113 -21.59 -2.83 0.23
N SER A 114 -20.90 -2.77 1.37
CA SER A 114 -20.78 -1.52 2.14
C SER A 114 -19.98 -0.48 1.35
N GLU A 115 -20.46 0.77 1.37
CA GLU A 115 -19.71 1.90 0.81
C GLU A 115 -18.43 2.11 1.60
N LEU A 116 -17.31 2.20 0.87
CA LEU A 116 -15.99 2.49 1.41
C LEU A 116 -15.45 3.70 0.65
N PHE A 117 -15.06 4.72 1.40
CA PHE A 117 -14.39 5.88 0.83
C PHE A 117 -12.88 5.73 1.02
N ARG A 118 -12.10 6.11 0.01
CA ARG A 118 -10.64 6.11 0.07
C ARG A 118 -10.11 7.52 -0.16
N GLU A 119 -9.17 7.92 0.66
CA GLU A 119 -8.40 9.15 0.47
C GLU A 119 -6.92 8.81 0.37
N VAL A 120 -6.27 9.13 -0.76
CA VAL A 120 -4.82 8.99 -0.89
C VAL A 120 -4.15 10.16 -0.19
N ASP A 121 -3.44 9.85 0.90
CA ASP A 121 -2.91 10.83 1.83
C ASP A 121 -1.49 11.27 1.43
N GLY A 122 -0.67 10.36 0.89
CA GLY A 122 0.65 10.75 0.41
C GLY A 122 1.39 9.72 -0.44
N LEU A 123 2.38 10.23 -1.18
CA LEU A 123 3.34 9.47 -1.99
C LEU A 123 4.75 9.65 -1.43
N ALA A 124 5.59 8.63 -1.57
CA ALA A 124 6.99 8.68 -1.17
C ALA A 124 7.87 7.79 -2.05
N LEU A 125 9.16 8.10 -2.10
CA LEU A 125 10.20 7.19 -2.55
C LEU A 125 10.88 6.58 -1.32
N VAL A 126 10.95 5.26 -1.29
CA VAL A 126 11.45 4.49 -0.16
C VAL A 126 12.73 3.76 -0.54
N ASN A 127 13.75 3.86 0.29
CA ASN A 127 14.96 3.05 0.19
C ASN A 127 15.04 2.15 1.41
N ASP A 128 14.99 0.84 1.21
CA ASP A 128 15.00 -0.13 2.31
C ASP A 128 15.66 -1.43 1.81
N PRO A 129 16.79 -1.87 2.41
CA PRO A 129 17.48 -3.08 1.99
C PRO A 129 16.63 -4.36 2.07
N TRP A 130 15.70 -4.43 3.03
CA TRP A 130 14.80 -5.58 3.15
C TRP A 130 13.80 -5.63 1.99
N LEU A 131 13.36 -4.47 1.50
CA LEU A 131 12.55 -4.39 0.29
C LEU A 131 13.37 -4.74 -0.96
N GLU A 132 14.65 -4.35 -1.04
CA GLU A 132 15.52 -4.75 -2.15
C GLU A 132 15.68 -6.28 -2.23
N GLU A 133 15.90 -6.93 -1.09
CA GLU A 133 15.96 -8.40 -1.01
C GLU A 133 14.63 -9.04 -1.41
N GLY A 134 13.52 -8.55 -0.87
CA GLY A 134 12.19 -9.10 -1.14
C GLY A 134 11.71 -8.91 -2.58
N PHE A 135 12.06 -7.79 -3.22
CA PHE A 135 11.74 -7.55 -4.63
C PHE A 135 12.77 -8.14 -5.60
N GLY A 136 13.99 -8.41 -5.15
CA GLY A 136 15.11 -8.78 -6.02
C GLY A 136 15.56 -7.64 -6.96
N GLU A 137 15.18 -6.41 -6.65
CA GLU A 137 15.41 -5.20 -7.46
C GLU A 137 15.87 -4.07 -6.57
N ARG A 138 16.73 -3.19 -7.09
CA ARG A 138 17.22 -2.04 -6.31
C ARG A 138 16.21 -0.89 -6.31
N GLY A 139 16.19 -0.18 -5.18
CA GLY A 139 15.37 1.01 -5.00
C GLY A 139 15.90 2.25 -5.75
N PRO A 140 15.28 3.43 -5.51
CA PRO A 140 14.17 3.63 -4.59
C PRO A 140 12.85 3.09 -5.15
N PHE A 141 11.93 2.76 -4.24
CA PHE A 141 10.62 2.20 -4.53
C PHE A 141 9.52 3.24 -4.40
N TRP A 142 8.56 3.25 -5.33
CA TRP A 142 7.37 4.07 -5.17
C TRP A 142 6.48 3.50 -4.07
N SER A 143 6.13 4.37 -3.14
CA SER A 143 5.19 4.09 -2.06
C SER A 143 4.02 5.04 -2.11
N ARG A 144 2.85 4.55 -1.72
CA ARG A 144 1.70 5.39 -1.38
C ARG A 144 1.11 4.95 -0.05
N HIS A 145 0.40 5.85 0.61
CA HIS A 145 -0.45 5.48 1.72
C HIS A 145 -1.79 6.20 1.64
N TYR A 146 -2.81 5.58 2.23
CA TYR A 146 -4.18 6.06 2.17
C TYR A 146 -5.00 5.51 3.33
N ARG A 147 -6.09 6.21 3.65
CA ARG A 147 -7.11 5.77 4.60
C ARG A 147 -8.32 5.17 3.88
N PHE A 148 -8.90 4.15 4.50
CA PHE A 148 -10.29 3.76 4.21
C PHE A 148 -11.21 4.30 5.30
N PHE A 149 -12.38 4.75 4.88
CA PHE A 149 -13.44 5.21 5.77
C PHE A 149 -14.69 4.36 5.58
N ARG A 150 -15.40 4.13 6.70
CA ARG A 150 -16.73 3.52 6.72
C ARG A 150 -17.62 4.38 7.60
N GLN A 151 -18.76 4.83 7.06
CA GLN A 151 -19.72 5.69 7.78
C GLN A 151 -19.07 6.96 8.38
N GLY A 152 -18.15 7.58 7.62
CA GLY A 152 -17.46 8.81 8.04
C GLY A 152 -16.38 8.63 9.10
N ARG A 153 -15.97 7.39 9.41
CA ARG A 153 -14.90 7.09 10.36
C ARG A 153 -13.77 6.30 9.71
N GLU A 154 -12.55 6.58 10.14
CA GLU A 154 -11.32 5.90 9.73
C GLU A 154 -11.36 4.43 10.15
N LEU A 155 -11.27 3.54 9.16
CA LEU A 155 -11.31 2.10 9.37
C LEU A 155 -9.90 1.50 9.42
N THR A 156 -9.05 1.92 8.49
CA THR A 156 -7.68 1.43 8.36
C THR A 156 -6.82 2.43 7.60
N VAL A 157 -5.53 2.43 7.90
CA VAL A 157 -4.48 3.07 7.10
C VAL A 157 -3.71 1.97 6.40
N ILE A 158 -3.43 2.15 5.11
CA ILE A 158 -2.68 1.19 4.30
C ILE A 158 -1.51 1.90 3.66
N ARG A 159 -0.31 1.31 3.74
CA ARG A 159 0.86 1.67 2.95
C ARG A 159 1.18 0.57 1.97
N GLU A 160 1.47 0.96 0.74
CA GLU A 160 1.82 0.05 -0.35
C GLU A 160 3.11 0.54 -0.98
N VAL A 161 4.04 -0.39 -1.19
CA VAL A 161 5.32 -0.15 -1.86
C VAL A 161 5.40 -1.05 -3.08
N PHE A 162 5.81 -0.49 -4.21
CA PHE A 162 5.73 -1.11 -5.53
C PHE A 162 7.11 -1.46 -6.08
N SER A 163 7.24 -2.68 -6.61
CA SER A 163 8.46 -3.17 -7.25
C SER A 163 8.76 -2.41 -8.55
N PRO A 164 10.03 -2.10 -8.85
CA PRO A 164 10.45 -1.54 -10.15
C PRO A 164 10.14 -2.49 -11.32
N ALA A 165 9.95 -3.79 -11.07
CA ALA A 165 9.53 -4.75 -12.08
C ALA A 165 8.21 -4.37 -12.77
N LEU A 166 7.37 -3.54 -12.14
CA LEU A 166 6.14 -3.01 -12.74
C LEU A 166 6.37 -2.09 -13.94
N GLU A 167 7.57 -1.52 -14.09
CA GLU A 167 7.93 -0.69 -15.24
C GLU A 167 7.80 -1.44 -16.57
N ARG A 168 7.87 -2.78 -16.57
CA ARG A 168 7.60 -3.63 -17.74
C ARG A 168 6.22 -3.35 -18.36
N TRP A 169 5.23 -2.99 -17.54
CA TRP A 169 3.87 -2.70 -18.00
C TRP A 169 3.50 -1.23 -17.91
N LEU A 170 4.03 -0.50 -16.93
CA LEU A 170 3.67 0.90 -16.66
C LEU A 170 4.60 1.91 -17.35
N GLY A 171 5.70 1.45 -17.95
CA GLY A 171 6.79 2.29 -18.42
C GLY A 171 7.72 2.72 -17.28
N GLU A 172 8.83 3.35 -17.64
CA GLU A 172 9.85 3.81 -16.68
C GLU A 172 9.24 4.77 -15.64
N ALA A 173 9.53 4.53 -14.36
CA ALA A 173 9.12 5.43 -13.30
C ALA A 173 10.24 6.45 -13.02
N PRO A 174 9.96 7.75 -12.94
CA PRO A 174 10.92 8.68 -12.37
C PRO A 174 11.19 8.28 -10.91
N ARG A 175 12.42 7.86 -10.62
CA ARG A 175 12.86 7.38 -9.29
C ARG A 175 13.82 8.36 -8.60
N ARG A 176 13.68 9.65 -8.90
CA ARG A 176 14.46 10.73 -8.27
C ARG A 176 13.58 11.43 -7.23
N PRO A 177 14.12 11.76 -6.05
CA PRO A 177 13.41 12.58 -5.08
C PRO A 177 12.95 13.87 -5.76
N LEU A 178 11.65 14.19 -5.68
CA LEU A 178 11.17 15.55 -5.90
C LEU A 178 11.84 16.42 -4.85
N HIS A 179 12.70 17.34 -5.30
CA HIS A 179 13.36 18.38 -4.52
C HIS A 179 13.49 18.12 -3.01
N ALA A 180 14.69 17.76 -2.57
CA ALA A 180 15.15 18.23 -1.26
C ALA A 180 15.19 19.77 -1.31
N ALA A 181 14.05 20.41 -1.10
CA ALA A 181 14.00 21.84 -0.88
C ALA A 181 14.66 22.07 0.49
N SER A 182 15.75 22.83 0.43
CA SER A 182 16.53 23.33 1.57
C SER A 182 15.69 24.23 2.47
#